data_AF-A0AAN5C1L2-F1
#
_entry.id   AF-A0AAN5C1L2-F1
#
_cell.length_a   1.000
_cell.length_b   1.000
_cell.length_c   1.000
_cell.angle_alpha   90.00
_cell.angle_beta   90.00
_cell.angle_gamma   90.00
#
_symmetry.space_group_name_H-M   'P 1'
#
loop_
_entity.id
_entity.type
_entity.pdbx_description
1 polymer ?
#
loop_
_entity_poly.entity_id
_entity_poly.type
_entity_poly.pdbx_seq_one_letter_code
_entity_poly.pdbx_strand_id
1 'polypeptide(L)'
;GFEGNWRDISYIMWLKRMRHGLQALLAYGFYRKKWSDNYHAWAAFVIFSVVYKAGEGCLSIEKRINANGVQDLCVVLEESKIDSVALPAVSKFIKNLQSCKSNKFERCAEKLFSKYVPGPEHQKWLMELRRNLENRENVQFVLPNVVLIKGEVALKEYPESADGVIQSVLERFTTETVADLEKRNTWGV
;
A
#
# COMPACT_ATOMS: atom_id res chain seq x y z
N GLY A 1 -13.62 17.22 -12.89
CA GLY A 1 -13.28 18.59 -12.48
C GLY A 1 -11.83 18.71 -12.09
N PHE A 2 -10.90 18.35 -12.99
CA PHE A 2 -9.45 18.52 -12.80
C PHE A 2 -8.79 19.13 -14.04
N GLU A 3 -9.57 19.85 -14.86
CA GLU A 3 -9.05 20.57 -16.01
C GLU A 3 -7.97 21.57 -15.53
N GLY A 4 -6.83 21.62 -16.22
CA GLY A 4 -5.66 22.42 -15.83
C GLY A 4 -4.62 21.67 -14.98
N ASN A 5 -5.02 20.95 -13.92
CA ASN A 5 -4.08 20.35 -12.94
C ASN A 5 -3.94 18.82 -13.03
N TRP A 6 -4.51 18.20 -14.06
CA TRP A 6 -4.51 16.73 -14.19
C TRP A 6 -3.11 16.13 -14.28
N ARG A 7 -2.13 16.89 -14.80
CA ARG A 7 -0.73 16.45 -14.94
C ARG A 7 -0.06 16.27 -13.58
N ASP A 8 -0.19 17.26 -12.70
CA ASP A 8 0.34 17.18 -11.33
C ASP A 8 -0.29 16.01 -10.56
N ILE A 9 -1.60 15.85 -10.69
CA ILE A 9 -2.32 14.73 -10.07
C ILE A 9 -1.81 13.40 -10.61
N SER A 10 -1.67 13.27 -11.93
CA SER A 10 -1.13 12.09 -12.59
C SER A 10 0.29 11.78 -12.08
N TYR A 11 1.16 12.78 -12.08
CA TYR A 11 2.53 12.67 -11.57
C TYR A 11 2.57 12.19 -10.12
N ILE A 12 1.81 12.83 -9.22
CA ILE A 12 1.72 12.45 -7.81
C ILE A 12 1.20 11.02 -7.66
N MET A 13 0.21 10.61 -8.45
CA MET A 13 -0.32 9.25 -8.42
C MET A 13 0.73 8.21 -8.83
N TRP A 14 1.51 8.50 -9.89
CA TRP A 14 2.63 7.66 -10.31
C TRP A 14 3.73 7.61 -9.25
N LEU A 15 4.17 8.76 -8.74
CA LEU A 15 5.19 8.86 -7.71
C LEU A 15 4.77 8.11 -6.42
N LYS A 16 3.53 8.31 -5.97
CA LYS A 16 2.95 7.60 -4.82
C LYS A 16 2.94 6.08 -5.06
N ARG A 17 2.62 5.64 -6.28
CA ARG A 17 2.65 4.21 -6.65
C ARG A 17 4.07 3.66 -6.61
N MET A 18 5.05 4.36 -7.17
CA MET A 18 6.46 3.92 -7.17
C MET A 18 7.02 3.86 -5.75
N ARG A 19 6.75 4.88 -4.93
CA ARG A 19 7.09 4.90 -3.50
C ARG A 19 6.48 3.72 -2.74
N HIS A 20 5.21 3.42 -2.97
CA HIS A 20 4.56 2.27 -2.33
C HIS A 20 5.17 0.95 -2.80
N GLY A 21 5.51 0.81 -4.09
CA GLY A 21 6.18 -0.39 -4.58
C GLY A 21 7.56 -0.64 -3.96
N LEU A 22 8.33 0.43 -3.68
CA LEU A 22 9.57 0.30 -2.90
C LEU A 22 9.28 -0.12 -1.44
N GLN A 23 8.31 0.53 -0.79
CA GLN A 23 7.91 0.22 0.58
C GLN A 23 7.32 -1.18 0.75
N ALA A 24 6.76 -1.76 -0.32
CA ALA A 24 6.23 -3.10 -0.28
C ALA A 24 7.29 -4.16 0.09
N LEU A 25 8.58 -3.88 -0.13
CA LEU A 25 9.67 -4.77 0.33
C LEU A 25 9.62 -5.08 1.83
N LEU A 26 9.05 -4.20 2.63
CA LEU A 26 8.83 -4.42 4.07
C LEU A 26 7.96 -5.64 4.35
N ALA A 27 7.08 -5.97 3.41
CA ALA A 27 6.16 -7.10 3.47
C ALA A 27 6.78 -8.39 2.90
N TYR A 28 8.03 -8.37 2.41
CA TYR A 28 8.72 -9.52 1.82
C TYR A 28 9.76 -10.12 2.76
N GLY A 29 9.68 -11.43 2.99
CA GLY A 29 10.66 -12.18 3.76
C GLY A 29 11.72 -12.83 2.87
N PHE A 30 12.93 -12.26 2.80
CA PHE A 30 14.03 -12.80 2.00
C PHE A 30 14.47 -14.22 2.40
N TYR A 31 14.45 -14.55 3.69
CA TYR A 31 14.79 -15.90 4.18
C TYR A 31 13.82 -16.97 3.67
N ARG A 32 12.51 -16.70 3.75
CA ARG A 32 11.44 -17.62 3.30
C ARG A 32 11.10 -17.47 1.82
N LYS A 33 11.66 -16.47 1.14
CA LYS A 33 11.33 -16.04 -0.23
C LYS A 33 9.82 -15.85 -0.45
N LYS A 34 9.11 -15.40 0.57
CA LYS A 34 7.64 -15.30 0.57
C LYS A 34 7.19 -13.88 0.92
N TRP A 35 6.16 -13.42 0.24
CA TRP A 35 5.37 -12.27 0.66
C TRP A 35 4.53 -12.63 1.89
N SER A 36 4.35 -11.68 2.80
CA SER A 36 3.29 -11.75 3.80
C SER A 36 1.91 -11.81 3.13
N ASP A 37 0.83 -12.04 3.89
CA ASP A 37 -0.54 -12.13 3.37
C ASP A 37 -1.08 -10.77 2.84
N ASN A 38 -0.21 -9.76 2.72
CA ASN A 38 -0.47 -8.51 2.03
C ASN A 38 -0.22 -8.64 0.52
N TYR A 39 -1.21 -9.18 -0.20
CA TYR A 39 -1.17 -9.30 -1.66
C TYR A 39 -1.05 -7.94 -2.39
N HIS A 40 -1.53 -6.86 -1.76
CA HIS A 40 -1.43 -5.51 -2.33
C HIS A 40 0.01 -4.99 -2.35
N ALA A 41 0.79 -5.28 -1.30
CA ALA A 41 2.22 -4.98 -1.28
C ALA A 41 2.93 -5.72 -2.42
N TRP A 42 2.67 -7.01 -2.59
CA TRP A 42 3.24 -7.76 -3.70
C TRP A 42 2.88 -7.15 -5.07
N ALA A 43 1.61 -6.85 -5.31
CA ALA A 43 1.19 -6.21 -6.56
C ALA A 43 1.85 -4.84 -6.79
N ALA A 44 1.98 -4.02 -5.73
CA ALA A 44 2.66 -2.73 -5.81
C ALA A 44 4.14 -2.89 -6.19
N PHE A 45 4.83 -3.86 -5.60
CA PHE A 45 6.22 -4.17 -5.95
C PHE A 45 6.36 -4.63 -7.41
N VAL A 46 5.43 -5.45 -7.90
CA VAL A 46 5.46 -5.90 -9.30
C VAL A 46 5.33 -4.71 -10.25
N ILE A 47 4.38 -3.81 -10.03
CA ILE A 47 4.23 -2.61 -10.88
C ILE A 47 5.46 -1.71 -10.81
N PHE A 48 6.01 -1.48 -9.62
CA PHE A 48 7.28 -0.77 -9.47
C PHE A 48 8.40 -1.44 -10.27
N SER A 49 8.53 -2.77 -10.18
CA SER A 49 9.54 -3.53 -10.91
C SER A 49 9.35 -3.48 -12.43
N VAL A 50 8.12 -3.42 -12.92
CA VAL A 50 7.81 -3.25 -14.36
C VAL A 50 8.38 -1.92 -14.85
N VAL A 51 8.12 -0.82 -14.14
CA VAL A 51 8.60 0.51 -14.52
C VAL A 51 10.12 0.60 -14.34
N TYR A 52 10.66 0.10 -13.23
CA TYR A 52 12.10 0.08 -12.97
C TYR A 52 12.88 -0.69 -14.04
N LYS A 53 12.36 -1.84 -14.47
CA LYS A 53 12.96 -2.66 -15.54
C LYS A 53 12.75 -2.10 -16.94
N ALA A 54 11.75 -1.26 -17.16
CA ALA A 54 11.59 -0.56 -18.44
C ALA A 54 12.79 0.35 -18.72
N GLY A 55 13.42 0.87 -17.67
CA GLY A 55 14.70 1.58 -17.76
C GLY A 55 14.53 2.98 -18.32
N GLU A 56 15.44 3.37 -19.23
CA GLU A 56 15.48 4.68 -19.88
C GLU A 56 15.56 5.87 -18.91
N GLY A 57 15.99 5.64 -17.65
CA GLY A 57 16.03 6.69 -16.62
C GLY A 57 14.64 7.22 -16.25
N CYS A 58 13.57 6.44 -16.45
CA CYS A 58 12.23 6.82 -16.01
C CYS A 58 12.09 6.77 -14.48
N LEU A 59 12.72 5.79 -13.85
CA LEU A 59 12.63 5.55 -12.40
C LEU A 59 14.00 5.15 -11.86
N SER A 60 14.46 5.84 -10.83
CA SER A 60 15.71 5.52 -10.11
C SER A 60 15.51 5.57 -8.60
N ILE A 61 16.36 4.81 -7.89
CA ILE A 61 16.43 4.81 -6.43
C ILE A 61 17.77 5.40 -6.03
N GLU A 62 17.72 6.56 -5.37
CA GLU A 62 18.91 7.27 -4.90
C GLU A 62 19.05 7.15 -3.39
N LYS A 63 20.29 7.17 -2.90
CA LYS A 63 20.57 7.31 -1.47
C LYS A 63 20.64 8.79 -1.13
N ARG A 64 19.85 9.22 -0.14
CA ARG A 64 19.86 10.61 0.36
C ARG A 64 19.93 10.64 1.87
N ILE A 65 20.49 11.70 2.44
CA ILE A 65 20.49 11.90 3.89
C ILE A 65 19.17 12.62 4.24
N ASN A 66 18.41 12.07 5.18
CA ASN A 66 17.17 12.68 5.65
C ASN A 66 17.45 13.85 6.61
N ALA A 67 16.41 14.57 7.02
CA ALA A 67 16.53 15.71 7.93
C ALA A 67 17.19 15.36 9.28
N ASN A 68 17.18 14.08 9.67
CA ASN A 68 17.73 13.58 10.92
C ASN A 68 19.18 13.08 10.77
N GLY A 69 19.82 13.32 9.62
CA GLY A 69 21.19 12.87 9.35
C GLY A 69 21.31 11.37 9.04
N VAL A 70 20.20 10.65 8.89
CA VAL A 70 20.19 9.22 8.59
C VAL A 70 20.06 9.00 7.09
N GLN A 71 20.87 8.11 6.53
CA GLN A 71 20.77 7.75 5.12
C GLN A 71 19.44 7.02 4.85
N ASP A 72 18.76 7.42 3.78
CA ASP A 72 17.45 6.94 3.35
C ASP A 72 17.44 6.75 1.83
N LEU A 73 16.35 6.20 1.32
CA LEU A 73 16.09 5.99 -0.10
C LEU A 73 15.13 7.05 -0.64
N CYS A 74 15.49 7.65 -1.76
CA CYS A 74 14.66 8.57 -2.51
C CYS A 74 14.22 7.91 -3.81
N VAL A 75 12.91 7.88 -4.05
CA VAL A 75 12.33 7.45 -5.33
C VAL A 75 12.30 8.66 -6.24
N VAL A 76 13.05 8.60 -7.34
CA VAL A 76 13.10 9.66 -8.34
C VAL A 76 12.38 9.17 -9.59
N LEU A 77 11.29 9.87 -9.94
CA LEU A 77 10.46 9.59 -11.11
C LEU A 77 10.58 10.76 -12.08
N GLU A 78 10.99 10.46 -13.30
CA GLU A 78 11.11 11.44 -14.39
C GLU A 78 9.73 11.66 -15.05
N GLU A 79 9.14 12.84 -14.84
CA GLU A 79 7.80 13.16 -15.31
C GLU A 79 7.68 13.07 -16.84
N SER A 80 8.70 13.54 -17.57
CA SER A 80 8.73 13.52 -19.03
C SER A 80 8.68 12.11 -19.64
N LYS A 81 8.97 11.08 -18.86
CA LYS A 81 9.03 9.66 -19.30
C LYS A 81 7.84 8.83 -18.85
N ILE A 82 6.89 9.41 -18.13
CA ILE A 82 5.70 8.67 -17.68
C ILE A 82 4.90 8.16 -18.90
N ASP A 83 4.61 9.03 -19.86
CA ASP A 83 3.77 8.68 -21.01
C ASP A 83 4.52 7.85 -22.06
N SER A 84 5.84 8.03 -22.19
CA SER A 84 6.66 7.34 -23.20
C SER A 84 7.25 6.02 -22.71
N VAL A 85 7.53 5.86 -21.41
CA VAL A 85 8.21 4.67 -20.86
C VAL A 85 7.32 3.92 -19.86
N ALA A 86 6.89 4.59 -18.78
CA ALA A 86 6.18 3.93 -17.69
C ALA A 86 4.81 3.39 -18.14
N LEU A 87 4.01 4.22 -18.80
CA LEU A 87 2.66 3.87 -19.25
C LEU A 87 2.68 2.74 -20.30
N PRO A 88 3.53 2.75 -21.35
CA PRO A 88 3.64 1.63 -22.28
C PRO A 88 4.12 0.33 -21.61
N ALA A 89 5.09 0.41 -20.69
CA ALA A 89 5.57 -0.75 -19.95
C ALA A 89 4.47 -1.40 -19.10
N VAL A 90 3.74 -0.59 -18.33
CA VAL A 90 2.61 -1.06 -17.51
C VAL A 90 1.47 -1.56 -18.39
N SER A 91 1.15 -0.88 -19.49
CA SER A 91 0.13 -1.31 -20.46
C SER A 91 0.45 -2.68 -21.04
N LYS A 92 1.70 -2.91 -21.46
CA LYS A 92 2.17 -4.22 -21.95
C LYS A 92 2.07 -5.30 -20.88
N PHE A 93 2.43 -4.98 -19.63
CA PHE A 93 2.30 -5.91 -18.52
C PHE A 93 0.83 -6.29 -18.26
N ILE A 94 -0.08 -5.31 -18.18
CA ILE A 94 -1.51 -5.55 -17.92
C ILE A 94 -2.16 -6.35 -19.05
N LYS A 95 -1.83 -6.06 -20.32
CA LYS A 95 -2.33 -6.85 -21.47
C LYS A 95 -1.94 -8.33 -21.35
N ASN A 96 -0.67 -8.60 -21.01
CA ASN A 96 -0.20 -9.97 -20.80
C ASN A 96 -0.88 -10.63 -19.59
N LEU A 97 -1.01 -9.91 -18.49
CA LEU A 97 -1.69 -10.39 -17.28
C LEU A 97 -3.14 -10.78 -17.58
N GLN A 98 -3.88 -9.92 -18.28
CA GLN A 98 -5.27 -10.18 -18.66
C GLN A 98 -5.37 -11.36 -19.63
N SER A 99 -4.45 -11.48 -20.59
CA SER A 99 -4.40 -12.63 -21.50
C SER A 99 -4.17 -13.94 -20.75
N CYS A 100 -3.20 -14.00 -19.81
CA CYS A 100 -2.98 -15.21 -19.01
C CYS A 100 -4.22 -15.54 -18.15
N LYS A 101 -4.85 -14.52 -17.53
CA LYS A 101 -6.04 -14.68 -16.67
C LYS A 101 -7.25 -15.22 -17.45
N SER A 102 -7.59 -14.61 -18.59
CA SER A 102 -8.74 -15.00 -19.41
C SER A 102 -8.63 -16.43 -19.95
N ASN A 103 -7.42 -16.88 -20.28
CA ASN A 103 -7.18 -18.23 -20.79
C ASN A 103 -6.93 -19.28 -19.68
N LYS A 104 -7.04 -18.90 -18.40
CA LYS A 104 -6.74 -19.76 -17.23
C LYS A 104 -5.38 -20.47 -17.33
N PHE A 105 -4.38 -19.81 -17.94
CA PHE A 105 -3.11 -20.45 -18.22
C PHE A 105 -2.10 -20.19 -17.08
N GLU A 106 -2.07 -21.08 -16.10
CA GLU A 106 -1.24 -20.95 -14.89
C GLU A 106 0.24 -20.75 -15.19
N ARG A 107 0.81 -21.57 -16.09
CA ARG A 107 2.21 -21.45 -16.53
C ARG A 107 2.55 -20.09 -17.14
N CYS A 108 1.58 -19.44 -17.79
CA CYS A 108 1.75 -18.08 -18.32
C CYS A 108 1.88 -17.07 -17.20
N ALA A 109 1.05 -17.17 -16.17
CA ALA A 109 1.11 -16.31 -14.99
C ALA A 109 2.42 -16.53 -14.22
N GLU A 110 2.81 -17.77 -13.96
CA GLU A 110 4.08 -18.11 -13.30
C GLU A 110 5.28 -17.50 -14.04
N LYS A 111 5.34 -17.67 -15.37
CA LYS A 111 6.41 -17.10 -16.20
C LYS A 111 6.38 -15.57 -16.25
N LEU A 112 5.20 -14.96 -16.13
CA LEU A 112 5.05 -13.51 -16.08
C LEU A 112 5.58 -12.94 -14.75
N PHE A 113 5.16 -13.53 -13.62
CA PHE A 113 5.49 -13.05 -12.29
C PHE A 113 6.89 -13.45 -11.80
N SER A 114 7.47 -14.56 -12.28
CA SER A 114 8.83 -14.99 -11.93
C SER A 114 9.91 -13.96 -12.29
N LYS A 115 9.60 -13.07 -13.24
CA LYS A 115 10.45 -11.94 -13.61
C LYS A 115 10.53 -10.87 -12.52
N TYR A 116 9.60 -10.81 -11.58
CA TYR A 116 9.45 -9.71 -10.61
C TYR A 116 9.63 -10.21 -9.17
N VAL A 117 10.68 -11.00 -8.94
CA VAL A 117 11.05 -11.48 -7.61
C VAL A 117 12.14 -10.56 -7.02
N PRO A 118 12.02 -10.13 -5.75
CA PRO A 118 13.06 -9.35 -5.09
C PRO A 118 14.41 -10.07 -5.08
N GLY A 119 15.45 -9.37 -5.51
CA GLY A 119 16.85 -9.83 -5.57
C GLY A 119 17.78 -9.18 -4.54
N PRO A 120 19.11 -9.41 -4.63
CA PRO A 120 20.09 -8.90 -3.66
C PRO A 120 20.11 -7.37 -3.49
N GLU A 121 19.88 -6.61 -4.56
CA GLU A 121 19.78 -5.15 -4.49
C GLU A 121 18.59 -4.71 -3.61
N HIS A 122 17.42 -5.30 -3.83
CA HIS A 122 16.22 -5.07 -3.05
C HIS A 122 16.40 -5.45 -1.57
N GLN A 123 17.25 -6.44 -1.27
CA GLN A 123 17.58 -6.80 0.11
C GLN A 123 18.35 -5.68 0.82
N LYS A 124 19.26 -4.98 0.11
CA LYS A 124 19.96 -3.81 0.65
C LYS A 124 18.96 -2.67 0.91
N TRP A 125 18.08 -2.41 -0.04
CA TRP A 125 17.01 -1.41 0.12
C TRP A 125 16.10 -1.72 1.32
N LEU A 126 15.75 -2.99 1.53
CA LEU A 126 14.97 -3.40 2.69
C LEU A 126 15.66 -3.06 4.01
N MET A 127 16.98 -3.26 4.12
CA MET A 127 17.73 -2.91 5.34
C MET A 127 17.69 -1.39 5.59
N GLU A 128 17.86 -0.60 4.54
CA GLU A 128 17.81 0.87 4.60
C GLU A 128 16.40 1.36 5.01
N LEU A 129 15.35 0.78 4.43
CA LEU A 129 13.96 1.08 4.79
C LEU A 129 13.63 0.71 6.25
N ARG A 130 14.12 -0.43 6.75
CA ARG A 130 13.88 -0.90 8.12
C ARG A 130 14.53 0.02 9.16
N ARG A 131 15.72 0.55 8.88
CA ARG A 131 16.38 1.52 9.77
C ARG A 131 15.54 2.79 9.97
N ASN A 132 14.79 3.20 8.95
CA ASN A 132 13.98 4.42 8.99
C ASN A 132 12.52 4.16 9.45
N LEU A 133 12.15 2.91 9.67
CA LEU A 133 10.80 2.50 10.10
C LEU A 133 10.55 2.69 11.60
N GLU A 134 11.60 2.63 12.41
CA GLU A 134 11.50 2.87 13.86
C GLU A 134 10.92 4.26 14.20
N ASN A 135 10.95 5.18 13.23
CA ASN A 135 10.39 6.53 13.34
C ASN A 135 8.96 6.66 12.79
N ARG A 136 8.27 5.57 12.42
CA ARG A 136 6.89 5.63 11.93
C ARG A 136 5.90 5.25 13.02
N GLU A 137 5.06 6.22 13.38
CA GLU A 137 3.89 5.97 14.20
C GLU A 137 2.82 5.23 13.39
N ASN A 138 2.29 4.14 13.95
CA ASN A 138 1.12 3.48 13.38
C ASN A 138 -0.09 4.39 13.61
N VAL A 139 -0.63 4.96 12.53
CA VAL A 139 -1.86 5.77 12.60
C VAL A 139 -3.02 4.85 12.96
N GLN A 140 -3.65 5.11 14.11
CA GLN A 140 -4.92 4.52 14.49
C GLN A 140 -6.04 5.48 14.14
N PHE A 141 -7.12 4.97 13.54
CA PHE A 141 -8.29 5.76 13.23
C PHE A 141 -9.25 5.73 14.41
N VAL A 142 -9.62 6.90 14.89
CA VAL A 142 -10.72 7.06 15.84
C VAL A 142 -12.03 7.00 15.04
N LEU A 143 -12.87 6.03 15.35
CA LEU A 143 -14.10 5.80 14.61
C LEU A 143 -15.27 6.53 15.31
N PRO A 144 -16.07 7.33 14.61
CA PRO A 144 -17.24 7.94 15.21
C PRO A 144 -18.31 6.87 15.52
N ASN A 145 -19.25 7.23 16.38
CA ASN A 145 -20.46 6.45 16.65
C ASN A 145 -21.69 7.18 16.13
N VAL A 146 -22.74 6.42 15.83
CA VAL A 146 -24.04 6.97 15.44
C VAL A 146 -24.99 6.77 16.61
N VAL A 147 -25.58 7.86 17.09
CA VAL A 147 -26.46 7.86 18.28
C VAL A 147 -27.83 8.43 17.92
N LEU A 148 -28.88 7.92 18.57
CA LEU A 148 -30.23 8.43 18.40
C LEU A 148 -30.54 9.41 19.54
N ILE A 149 -30.69 10.69 19.22
CA ILE A 149 -31.02 11.74 20.20
C ILE A 149 -32.39 12.30 19.83
N LYS A 150 -33.38 12.11 20.71
CA LYS A 150 -34.75 12.61 20.51
C LYS A 150 -35.41 12.22 19.17
N GLY A 151 -35.06 11.03 18.66
CA GLY A 151 -35.57 10.51 17.38
C GLY A 151 -34.76 10.94 16.15
N GLU A 152 -33.74 11.77 16.31
CA GLU A 152 -32.81 12.16 15.24
C GLU A 152 -31.50 11.39 15.33
N VAL A 153 -30.97 11.00 14.16
CA VAL A 153 -29.69 10.31 14.05
C VAL A 153 -28.57 11.35 14.05
N ALA A 154 -27.71 11.30 15.07
CA ALA A 154 -26.57 12.19 15.22
C ALA A 154 -25.24 11.42 15.15
N LEU A 155 -24.22 12.04 14.56
CA LEU A 155 -22.86 11.54 14.57
C LEU A 155 -22.14 12.04 15.83
N LYS A 156 -21.62 11.10 16.63
CA LYS A 156 -20.77 11.40 17.79
C LYS A 156 -19.31 11.15 17.41
N GLU A 157 -18.55 12.24 17.35
CA GLU A 157 -17.12 12.25 17.07
C GLU A 157 -16.32 12.22 18.39
N TYR A 158 -15.08 11.76 18.31
CA TYR A 158 -14.17 11.65 19.45
C TYR A 158 -12.83 12.30 19.11
N PRO A 159 -12.06 12.79 20.10
CA PRO A 159 -10.75 13.37 19.86
C PRO A 159 -9.77 12.39 19.19
N GLU A 160 -8.85 12.89 18.37
CA GLU A 160 -7.76 12.10 17.74
C GLU A 160 -6.67 11.74 18.76
N SER A 161 -7.03 10.94 19.77
CA SER A 161 -6.13 10.50 20.85
C SER A 161 -6.36 9.03 21.20
N ALA A 162 -5.43 8.44 21.95
CA ALA A 162 -5.60 7.08 22.48
C ALA A 162 -6.88 6.95 23.33
N ASP A 163 -7.18 7.96 24.16
CA ASP A 163 -8.42 8.01 24.93
C ASP A 163 -9.65 8.10 24.04
N GLY A 164 -9.58 8.87 22.94
CA GLY A 164 -10.65 8.95 21.95
C GLY A 164 -10.93 7.61 21.26
N VAL A 165 -9.88 6.84 20.93
CA VAL A 165 -10.04 5.46 20.44
C VAL A 165 -10.78 4.61 21.46
N ILE A 166 -10.33 4.60 22.71
CA ILE A 166 -10.94 3.81 23.79
C ILE A 166 -12.41 4.20 23.99
N GLN A 167 -12.68 5.50 24.14
CA GLN A 167 -14.03 5.99 24.39
C GLN A 167 -14.98 5.66 23.24
N SER A 168 -14.49 5.77 21.99
CA SER A 168 -15.26 5.42 20.80
C SER A 168 -15.74 3.97 20.78
N VAL A 169 -14.96 3.06 21.38
CA VAL A 169 -15.30 1.64 21.46
C VAL A 169 -16.22 1.38 22.65
N LEU A 170 -15.92 1.98 23.81
CA LEU A 170 -16.75 1.83 25.03
C LEU A 170 -18.19 2.26 24.80
N GLU A 171 -18.40 3.36 24.07
CA GLU A 171 -19.74 3.88 23.80
C GLU A 171 -20.37 3.30 22.53
N ARG A 172 -19.70 2.36 21.84
CA ARG A 172 -20.20 1.77 20.59
C ARG A 172 -21.27 0.72 20.83
N PHE A 173 -21.14 -0.02 21.92
CA PHE A 173 -22.03 -1.13 22.25
C PHE A 173 -22.61 -0.92 23.63
N THR A 174 -23.93 -0.99 23.75
CA THR A 174 -24.58 -1.06 25.06
C THR A 174 -24.37 -2.45 25.67
N THR A 175 -24.52 -2.58 26.98
CA THR A 175 -24.42 -3.88 27.67
C THR A 175 -25.41 -4.89 27.11
N GLU A 176 -26.61 -4.47 26.69
CA GLU A 176 -27.57 -5.36 26.03
C GLU A 176 -27.08 -5.80 24.65
N THR A 177 -26.46 -4.89 23.89
CA THR A 177 -25.89 -5.20 22.57
C THR A 177 -24.74 -6.19 22.69
N VAL A 178 -23.88 -6.03 23.70
CA VAL A 178 -22.79 -6.99 23.97
C VAL A 178 -23.36 -8.37 24.33
N ALA A 179 -24.34 -8.43 25.22
CA ALA A 179 -24.97 -9.69 25.61
C ALA A 179 -25.68 -10.40 24.44
N ASP A 180 -26.26 -9.65 23.50
CA ASP A 180 -26.84 -10.20 22.27
C ASP A 180 -25.75 -10.68 21.28
N LEU A 181 -24.65 -9.94 21.12
CA LEU A 181 -23.50 -10.35 20.32
C LEU A 181 -22.86 -11.63 20.85
N GLU A 182 -22.70 -11.77 22.16
CA GLU A 182 -22.17 -12.98 22.80
C GLU A 182 -23.04 -14.20 22.52
N LYS A 183 -24.37 -14.06 22.57
CA LYS A 183 -25.32 -15.12 22.20
C LYS A 183 -25.29 -15.46 20.71
N ARG A 184 -24.95 -14.52 19.84
CA ARG A 184 -24.83 -14.74 18.39
C ARG A 184 -23.47 -15.32 18.00
N ASN A 185 -22.44 -15.07 18.79
CA ASN A 185 -21.09 -15.63 18.57
C ASN A 185 -20.99 -17.11 18.96
N THR A 186 -22.04 -17.73 19.51
CA THR A 186 -22.07 -19.18 19.79
C THR A 186 -22.45 -20.04 18.58
N TRP A 187 -22.58 -19.48 17.37
CA TRP A 187 -22.64 -20.28 16.14
C TRP A 187 -21.24 -20.74 15.73
N GLY A 188 -20.72 -21.76 16.41
CA GLY A 188 -19.44 -22.38 16.06
C GLY A 188 -18.69 -23.14 17.15
N VAL A 189 -19.40 -23.92 17.99
CA VAL A 189 -18.85 -25.19 18.53
C VAL A 189 -19.81 -26.29 18.12
#